data_AF-A0A2I4S6Z2-F1
#
_entry.id   AF-A0A2I4S6Z2-F1
#
_cell.length_a   1.000
_cell.length_b   1.000
_cell.length_c   1.000
_cell.angle_alpha   90.00
_cell.angle_beta   90.00
_cell.angle_gamma   90.00
#
_symmetry.space_group_name_H-M   'P 1'
#
loop_
_entity.id
_entity.type
_entity.pdbx_description
1 polymer ?
#
loop_
_entity_poly.entity_id
_entity_poly.type
_entity_poly.pdbx_seq_one_letter_code
_entity_poly.pdbx_strand_id
1 'polypeptide(L)'
;MVNDTISDMLTRIRNANLAYKTSVSLSKTKVHEKICQILEQEGFIEKFYISETDTNELIVDLKYQKTASFGSGGLGKPCITNLKRISKPGLRIYTNSREIPKVLGGLGILILSTSKGLMTDRQARHSRLGGEILCSVW
;
A
#
# COMPACT_ATOMS: atom_id res chain seq x y z
N MET A 1 -7.25 -2.17 21.23
CA MET A 1 -6.68 -0.89 20.77
C MET A 1 -5.75 -1.19 19.60
N VAL A 2 -5.91 -0.53 18.46
CA VAL A 2 -5.03 -0.70 17.30
C VAL A 2 -3.84 0.23 17.47
N ASN A 3 -2.64 -0.33 17.64
CA ASN A 3 -1.44 0.46 17.94
C ASN A 3 -0.72 0.99 16.67
N ASP A 4 -0.85 0.30 15.54
CA ASP A 4 -0.35 0.73 14.23
C ASP A 4 -1.44 0.56 13.17
N THR A 5 -2.10 1.67 12.82
CA THR A 5 -3.21 1.69 11.85
C THR A 5 -2.75 1.33 10.44
N ILE A 6 -1.52 1.72 10.05
CA ILE A 6 -0.95 1.39 8.74
C ILE A 6 -0.68 -0.12 8.68
N SER A 7 -0.15 -0.71 9.75
CA SER A 7 0.07 -2.16 9.80
C SER A 7 -1.25 -2.93 9.70
N ASP A 8 -2.32 -2.47 10.35
CA ASP A 8 -3.66 -3.07 10.23
C ASP A 8 -4.18 -2.98 8.79
N MET A 9 -4.11 -1.80 8.17
CA MET A 9 -4.49 -1.58 6.78
C MET A 9 -3.80 -2.56 5.82
N LEU A 10 -2.46 -2.64 5.89
CA LEU A 10 -1.67 -3.52 5.01
C LEU A 10 -2.02 -4.99 5.23
N THR A 11 -2.32 -5.38 6.47
CA THR A 11 -2.69 -6.75 6.82
C THR A 11 -4.08 -7.11 6.29
N ARG A 12 -5.05 -6.20 6.37
CA ARG A 12 -6.39 -6.40 5.80
C ARG A 12 -6.34 -6.60 4.29
N ILE A 13 -5.59 -5.77 3.58
CA ILE A 13 -5.39 -5.92 2.13
C ILE A 13 -4.72 -7.25 1.80
N ARG A 14 -3.64 -7.62 2.52
CA ARG A 14 -2.96 -8.91 2.33
C ARG A 14 -3.91 -10.09 2.53
N ASN A 15 -4.67 -10.09 3.62
CA ASN A 15 -5.60 -11.18 3.94
C ASN A 15 -6.73 -11.27 2.92
N ALA A 16 -7.22 -10.13 2.42
CA ALA A 16 -8.23 -10.10 1.37
C ALA A 16 -7.71 -10.67 0.04
N ASN A 17 -6.46 -10.38 -0.34
CA ASN A 17 -5.80 -11.00 -1.51
C ASN A 17 -5.63 -12.52 -1.33
N LEU A 18 -5.20 -12.97 -0.13
CA LEU A 18 -5.06 -14.40 0.17
C LEU A 18 -6.40 -15.15 0.15
N ALA A 19 -7.48 -14.47 0.52
CA ALA A 19 -8.83 -14.98 0.47
C ALA A 19 -9.53 -14.76 -0.88
N TYR A 20 -8.83 -14.26 -1.89
CA TYR A 20 -9.37 -13.97 -3.23
C TYR A 20 -10.63 -13.10 -3.22
N LYS A 21 -10.69 -12.10 -2.34
CA LYS A 21 -11.82 -11.16 -2.29
C LYS A 21 -11.69 -10.11 -3.40
N THR A 22 -12.83 -9.66 -3.91
CA THR A 22 -12.88 -8.56 -4.89
C THR A 22 -12.58 -7.20 -4.25
N SER A 23 -12.99 -7.01 -2.99
CA SER A 23 -12.76 -5.76 -2.26
C SER A 23 -12.51 -5.98 -0.77
N VAL A 24 -12.03 -4.94 -0.10
CA VAL A 24 -11.79 -4.92 1.35
C VAL A 24 -12.17 -3.57 1.95
N SER A 25 -12.81 -3.60 3.13
CA SER A 25 -13.11 -2.40 3.93
C SER A 25 -12.01 -2.13 4.96
N LEU A 26 -11.59 -0.87 5.00
CA LEU A 26 -10.54 -0.33 5.86
C LEU A 26 -11.09 0.86 6.64
N SER A 27 -10.57 1.12 7.84
CA SER A 27 -10.88 2.37 8.54
C SER A 27 -10.31 3.56 7.76
N LYS A 28 -11.09 4.61 7.58
CA LYS A 28 -10.67 5.81 6.87
C LYS A 28 -9.78 6.69 7.74
N THR A 29 -8.61 7.03 7.21
CA THR A 29 -7.75 8.08 7.73
C THR A 29 -7.11 8.81 6.56
N LYS A 30 -6.68 10.06 6.75
CA LYS A 30 -5.96 10.81 5.69
C LYS A 30 -4.74 10.05 5.18
N VAL A 31 -4.06 9.31 6.05
CA VAL A 31 -2.88 8.49 5.68
C VAL A 31 -3.31 7.30 4.83
N HIS A 32 -4.37 6.59 5.21
CA HIS A 32 -4.88 5.46 4.43
C HIS A 32 -5.35 5.89 3.05
N GLU A 33 -6.09 7.00 2.95
CA GLU A 33 -6.52 7.58 1.67
C GLU A 33 -5.32 7.88 0.77
N LYS A 34 -4.26 8.51 1.30
CA LYS A 34 -3.05 8.81 0.53
C LYS A 34 -2.27 7.56 0.12
N ILE A 35 -2.21 6.53 0.97
CA ILE A 35 -1.60 5.25 0.60
C ILE A 35 -2.41 4.60 -0.53
N CYS A 36 -3.74 4.53 -0.42
CA CYS A 36 -4.59 3.98 -1.48
C CYS A 36 -4.47 4.75 -2.79
N GLN A 37 -4.39 6.08 -2.73
CA GLN A 37 -4.15 6.91 -3.91
C GLN A 37 -2.85 6.54 -4.62
N ILE A 38 -1.76 6.31 -3.88
CA ILE A 38 -0.49 5.88 -4.45
C ILE A 38 -0.60 4.46 -5.03
N LEU A 39 -1.27 3.54 -4.33
CA LEU A 39 -1.47 2.17 -4.80
C LEU A 39 -2.27 2.11 -6.11
N GLU A 40 -3.30 2.95 -6.25
CA GLU A 40 -4.11 3.08 -7.46
C GLU A 40 -3.28 3.66 -8.61
N GLN A 41 -2.55 4.75 -8.36
CA GLN A 41 -1.69 5.40 -9.37
C GLN A 41 -0.56 4.49 -9.88
N GLU A 42 0.02 3.68 -9.01
CA GLU A 42 1.05 2.69 -9.37
C GLU A 42 0.43 1.38 -9.89
N GLY A 43 -0.91 1.27 -9.93
CA GLY A 43 -1.64 0.17 -10.55
C GLY A 43 -1.70 -1.13 -9.75
N PHE A 44 -1.43 -1.08 -8.44
CA PHE A 44 -1.49 -2.21 -7.51
C PHE A 44 -2.91 -2.60 -7.11
N ILE A 45 -3.81 -1.61 -7.04
CA ILE A 45 -5.25 -1.79 -6.81
C ILE A 45 -6.03 -1.29 -8.02
N GLU A 46 -7.30 -1.67 -8.13
CA GLU A 46 -8.14 -1.23 -9.24
C GLU A 46 -8.65 0.19 -8.98
N LYS A 47 -9.26 0.40 -7.80
CA LYS A 47 -9.70 1.71 -7.32
C LYS A 47 -9.96 1.69 -5.82
N PHE A 48 -10.20 2.86 -5.24
CA PHE A 48 -10.70 2.98 -3.88
C PHE A 48 -11.75 4.09 -3.76
N TYR A 49 -12.66 3.98 -2.79
CA TYR A 49 -13.71 4.97 -2.55
C TYR A 49 -14.17 4.95 -1.09
N ILE A 50 -14.81 6.04 -0.65
CA ILE A 50 -15.43 6.11 0.69
C ILE A 50 -16.78 5.39 0.62
N SER A 51 -17.08 4.57 1.62
CA SER A 51 -18.37 3.87 1.67
C SER A 51 -19.55 4.84 1.76
N GLU A 52 -20.62 4.54 1.03
CA GLU A 52 -21.86 5.33 1.05
C GLU A 52 -22.62 5.14 2.37
N THR A 53 -22.46 3.99 3.03
CA THR A 53 -23.16 3.65 4.28
C THR A 53 -22.43 4.12 5.53
N ASP A 54 -21.10 4.15 5.49
CA ASP A 54 -20.27 4.66 6.59
C ASP A 54 -19.12 5.50 6.04
N THR A 55 -19.19 6.82 6.26
CA THR A 55 -18.17 7.76 5.83
C THR A 55 -16.80 7.56 6.49
N ASN A 56 -16.71 6.70 7.51
CA ASN A 56 -15.47 6.28 8.16
C ASN A 56 -14.86 5.01 7.56
N GLU A 57 -15.48 4.43 6.53
CA GLU A 57 -14.95 3.28 5.82
C GLU A 57 -14.38 3.68 4.45
N LEU A 58 -13.23 3.09 4.14
CA LEU A 58 -12.54 3.18 2.87
C LEU A 58 -12.58 1.80 2.22
N ILE A 59 -13.28 1.69 1.09
CA ILE A 59 -13.37 0.45 0.31
C ILE A 59 -12.27 0.46 -0.74
N VAL A 60 -11.54 -0.65 -0.84
CA VAL A 60 -10.46 -0.86 -1.81
C VAL A 60 -10.81 -2.05 -2.68
N ASP A 61 -10.91 -1.81 -3.99
CA ASP A 61 -11.12 -2.85 -4.99
C ASP A 61 -9.77 -3.43 -5.40
N LEU A 62 -9.62 -4.74 -5.20
CA LEU A 62 -8.38 -5.48 -5.39
C LEU A 62 -8.22 -5.87 -6.86
N LYS A 63 -6.97 -5.80 -7.33
CA LYS A 63 -6.63 -6.08 -8.71
C LYS A 63 -5.98 -7.45 -8.85
N TYR A 64 -6.42 -8.18 -9.86
CA TYR A 64 -5.93 -9.51 -10.20
C TYR A 64 -5.48 -9.56 -11.66
N GLN A 65 -4.46 -10.37 -11.94
CA GLN A 65 -3.99 -10.64 -13.29
C GLN A 65 -5.00 -11.51 -14.02
N LYS A 66 -5.29 -11.18 -15.29
CA LYS A 66 -6.22 -11.94 -16.16
C LYS A 66 -5.70 -13.32 -16.59
N THR A 67 -4.53 -13.75 -16.10
CA THR A 67 -3.93 -15.03 -16.42
C THR A 67 -4.58 -16.14 -15.59
N ALA A 68 -5.23 -17.08 -16.27
CA ALA A 68 -5.81 -18.26 -15.66
C ALA A 68 -4.72 -19.04 -14.90
N SER A 69 -4.78 -18.99 -13.57
CA SER A 69 -3.94 -19.79 -12.70
C SER A 69 -4.82 -20.82 -12.01
N PHE A 70 -4.50 -22.10 -12.21
CA PHE A 70 -5.17 -23.20 -11.54
C PHE A 70 -5.09 -23.00 -10.02
N GLY A 71 -6.25 -23.00 -9.34
CA GLY A 71 -6.36 -22.82 -7.89
C GLY A 71 -6.77 -21.43 -7.39
N SER A 72 -6.94 -20.42 -8.27
CA SER A 72 -7.20 -19.02 -7.86
C SER A 72 -8.67 -18.59 -7.81
N GLY A 73 -9.62 -19.52 -7.61
CA GLY A 73 -11.05 -19.21 -7.52
C GLY A 73 -11.64 -18.49 -8.76
N GLY A 74 -10.97 -18.56 -9.92
CA GLY A 74 -11.38 -17.89 -11.16
C GLY A 74 -10.88 -16.44 -11.33
N LEU A 75 -10.34 -15.79 -10.28
CA LEU A 75 -9.89 -14.39 -10.35
C LEU A 75 -8.47 -14.20 -10.91
N GLY A 76 -7.64 -15.24 -10.88
CA GLY A 76 -6.23 -15.16 -11.28
C GLY A 76 -5.30 -14.75 -10.13
N LYS A 77 -4.04 -14.40 -10.44
CA LYS A 77 -3.04 -14.05 -9.42
C LYS A 77 -3.24 -12.61 -8.92
N PRO A 78 -3.20 -12.34 -7.61
CA PRO A 78 -3.21 -10.97 -7.10
C PRO A 78 -2.08 -10.13 -7.71
N CYS A 79 -2.37 -8.88 -8.05
CA CYS A 79 -1.34 -7.94 -8.53
C CYS A 79 -0.37 -7.50 -7.42
N ILE A 80 -0.81 -7.60 -6.16
CA ILE A 80 0.02 -7.35 -4.99
C ILE A 80 0.50 -8.70 -4.44
N THR A 81 1.80 -8.93 -4.47
CA THR A 81 2.44 -10.13 -3.93
C THR A 81 2.78 -9.97 -2.45
N ASN A 82 3.20 -8.77 -2.04
CA ASN A 82 3.64 -8.47 -0.69
C ASN A 82 3.35 -7.02 -0.31
N LEU A 83 2.99 -6.83 0.96
CA LEU A 83 2.78 -5.54 1.61
C LEU A 83 3.49 -5.59 2.94
N LYS A 84 4.50 -4.76 3.19
CA LYS A 84 5.26 -4.84 4.45
C LYS A 84 5.43 -3.46 5.09
N ARG A 85 5.02 -3.35 6.35
CA ARG A 85 5.29 -2.19 7.22
C ARG A 85 6.77 -2.18 7.61
N ILE A 86 7.47 -1.08 7.34
CA ILE A 86 8.92 -0.93 7.56
C ILE A 86 9.19 -0.18 8.86
N SER A 87 8.93 1.13 8.89
CA SER A 87 8.90 1.88 10.16
C SER A 87 7.76 1.34 11.03
N LYS A 88 7.88 1.34 12.35
CA LYS A 88 6.82 0.91 13.29
C LYS A 88 6.81 1.87 14.48
N PRO A 89 5.71 1.99 15.25
CA PRO A 89 5.67 2.87 16.41
C PRO A 89 6.83 2.67 17.40
N GLY A 90 7.25 1.41 17.62
CA GLY A 90 8.39 1.07 18.49
C GLY A 90 9.77 1.19 17.83
N LEU A 91 9.85 1.37 16.51
CA LEU A 91 11.11 1.55 15.79
C LEU A 91 10.88 2.35 14.51
N ARG A 92 11.17 3.65 14.57
CA ARG A 92 11.00 4.55 13.43
C ARG A 92 12.20 4.45 12.49
N ILE A 93 11.93 4.23 11.21
CA ILE A 93 12.96 4.07 10.17
C ILE A 93 12.91 5.27 9.23
N TYR A 94 14.01 6.03 9.19
CA TYR A 94 14.19 7.19 8.34
C TYR A 94 15.31 6.97 7.33
N THR A 95 15.26 7.68 6.21
CA THR A 95 16.29 7.64 5.18
C THR A 95 16.50 9.02 4.54
N ASN A 96 17.74 9.28 4.13
CA ASN A 96 18.06 10.43 3.30
C ASN A 96 17.70 10.15 1.84
N SER A 97 17.48 11.20 1.04
CA SER A 97 17.09 11.07 -0.37
C SER A 97 18.07 10.26 -1.24
N ARG A 98 19.35 10.28 -0.88
CA ARG A 98 20.42 9.54 -1.57
C ARG A 98 20.49 8.05 -1.19
N GLU A 99 19.94 7.70 -0.04
CA GLU A 99 20.04 6.37 0.58
C GLU A 99 18.72 5.59 0.48
N ILE A 100 17.72 6.14 -0.22
CA ILE A 100 16.43 5.48 -0.42
C ILE A 100 16.66 4.16 -1.16
N PRO A 101 16.37 3.00 -0.51
CA PRO A 101 16.63 1.71 -1.13
C PRO A 101 15.63 1.44 -2.25
N LYS A 102 16.03 0.61 -3.22
CA LYS A 102 15.14 0.11 -4.27
C LYS A 102 14.58 -1.24 -3.88
N VAL A 103 13.27 -1.42 -4.02
CA VAL A 103 12.59 -2.70 -3.81
C VAL A 103 12.64 -3.50 -5.11
N LEU A 104 13.15 -4.74 -5.06
CA LEU A 104 13.25 -5.65 -6.21
C LEU A 104 13.85 -4.98 -7.46
N GLY A 105 14.98 -4.27 -7.30
CA GLY A 105 15.64 -3.57 -8.42
C GLY A 105 14.85 -2.39 -9.00
N GLY A 106 13.72 -2.00 -8.40
CA GLY A 106 12.83 -0.94 -8.87
C GLY A 106 11.47 -1.43 -9.38
N LEU A 107 11.22 -2.74 -9.36
CA LEU A 107 9.92 -3.33 -9.71
C LEU A 107 8.87 -3.09 -8.61
N GLY A 108 9.30 -3.07 -7.35
CA GLY A 108 8.45 -2.66 -6.23
C GLY A 108 8.61 -1.18 -5.91
N ILE A 109 7.79 -0.70 -4.98
CA ILE A 109 7.83 0.68 -4.48
C ILE A 109 8.05 0.72 -2.96
N LEU A 110 8.62 1.83 -2.49
CA LEU A 110 8.46 2.25 -1.10
C LEU A 110 7.54 3.45 -1.05
N ILE A 111 6.73 3.52 0.00
CA ILE A 111 5.94 4.71 0.32
C ILE A 111 6.62 5.39 1.51
N LEU A 112 6.97 6.67 1.34
CA LEU A 112 7.66 7.46 2.35
C LEU A 112 6.80 8.64 2.80
N SER A 113 6.90 8.99 4.07
CA SER A 113 6.41 10.26 4.60
C SER A 113 7.53 11.28 4.57
N THR A 114 7.38 12.33 3.76
CA THR A 114 8.36 13.41 3.61
C THR A 114 7.77 14.75 4.07
N SER A 115 8.59 15.80 4.10
CA SER A 115 8.12 17.17 4.38
C SER A 115 7.11 17.72 3.36
N LYS A 116 7.02 17.12 2.16
CA LYS A 116 6.03 17.48 1.12
C LYS A 116 4.86 16.49 1.05
N GLY A 117 4.72 15.61 2.05
CA GLY A 117 3.66 14.61 2.12
C GLY A 117 4.13 13.20 1.73
N LEU A 118 3.15 12.31 1.55
CA LEU A 118 3.39 10.91 1.18
C LEU A 118 3.70 10.81 -0.32
N MET A 119 4.73 10.06 -0.66
CA MET A 119 5.17 9.86 -2.03
C MET A 119 5.94 8.55 -2.19
N THR A 120 6.15 8.12 -3.43
CA THR A 120 6.95 6.92 -3.72
C THR A 120 8.44 7.20 -3.60
N ASP A 121 9.26 6.15 -3.47
CA ASP A 121 10.71 6.23 -3.50
C ASP A 121 11.23 6.91 -4.77
N ARG A 122 10.58 6.69 -5.92
CA ARG A 122 10.96 7.34 -7.19
C ARG A 122 10.73 8.86 -7.11
N GLN A 123 9.56 9.27 -6.64
CA GLN A 123 9.21 10.69 -6.45
C GLN A 123 10.10 11.38 -5.42
N ALA A 124 10.41 10.70 -4.32
CA ALA A 124 11.29 11.20 -3.26
C ALA A 124 12.73 11.37 -3.77
N ARG A 125 13.27 10.40 -4.52
CA ARG A 125 14.58 10.50 -5.16
C ARG A 125 14.64 11.65 -6.17
N HIS A 126 13.62 11.81 -7.01
CA HIS A 126 13.54 12.91 -7.98
C HIS A 126 13.50 14.28 -7.28
N SER A 127 12.72 14.39 -6.21
CA SER A 127 12.58 15.63 -5.44
C SER A 127 13.72 15.89 -4.45
N ARG A 128 14.70 14.96 -4.35
CA ARG A 128 15.80 14.95 -3.38
C ARG A 128 15.33 15.05 -1.92
N LEU A 129 14.17 14.46 -1.60
CA LEU A 129 13.61 14.44 -0.26
C LEU A 129 13.81 13.08 0.43
N GLY A 130 14.24 13.12 1.68
CA GLY A 130 14.23 11.97 2.59
C GLY A 130 12.94 11.92 3.40
N GLY A 131 12.84 10.96 4.32
CA GLY A 131 11.65 10.82 5.15
C GLY A 131 11.57 9.50 5.92
N GLU A 132 10.43 9.29 6.57
CA GLU A 132 10.10 8.02 7.22
C GLU A 132 9.70 6.99 6.16
N ILE A 133 10.33 5.81 6.15
CA ILE A 133 9.94 4.71 5.25
C ILE A 133 8.74 4.00 5.86
N LEU A 134 7.55 4.24 5.30
CA LEU A 134 6.32 3.71 5.86
C LEU A 134 6.17 2.22 5.55
N CYS A 135 6.11 1.89 4.27
CA CYS A 135 5.88 0.53 3.81
C CYS A 135 6.51 0.28 2.45
N SER A 136 6.51 -0.99 2.09
CA SER A 136 7.02 -1.52 0.83
C SER A 136 5.95 -2.41 0.19
N VAL A 137 5.85 -2.33 -1.13
CA VAL A 137 4.79 -2.99 -1.93
C VAL A 137 5.39 -3.54 -3.22
N TRP A 138 5.06 -4.80 -3.56
CA TRP A 138 5.39 -5.48 -4.82
C TRP A 138 4.54 -6.73 -5.01
#